data_AF-A0A539CY51-F1
#
_entry.id   AF-A0A539CY51-F1
#
_cell.length_a   1.000
_cell.length_b   1.000
_cell.length_c   1.000
_cell.angle_alpha   90.00
_cell.angle_beta   90.00
_cell.angle_gamma   90.00
#
_symmetry.space_group_name_H-M   'P 1'
#
loop_
_entity.id
_entity.type
_entity.pdbx_description
1 polymer ?
#
loop_
_entity_poly.entity_id
_entity_poly.type
_entity_poly.pdbx_seq_one_letter_code
_entity_poly.pdbx_strand_id
1 'polypeptide(L)'
;MNRVDAWRMIQRRAAELGTRARIGCHTFRATGITAYLEAGGTLENAQAMAAHESPRTTKLYDRTGDEITLDEVERITISRRRLQETNSRDENEAFRQGRSLRTVSLKTVVCERQNARKAAIKLKQC
;
A
#
# COMPACT_ATOMS: atom_id res chain seq x y z
N MET A 1 25.88 19.09 -29.23
CA MET A 1 25.19 17.78 -29.13
C MET A 1 23.78 18.03 -28.61
N ASN A 2 22.75 17.63 -29.35
CA ASN A 2 21.34 17.84 -28.98
C ASN A 2 20.86 16.66 -28.10
N ARG A 3 19.84 16.88 -27.23
CA ARG A 3 19.16 15.83 -26.45
C ARG A 3 18.70 14.64 -27.30
N VAL A 4 18.33 14.88 -28.56
CA VAL A 4 17.95 13.85 -29.52
C VAL A 4 19.15 12.99 -29.94
N ASP A 5 20.32 13.60 -30.12
CA ASP A 5 21.54 12.88 -30.49
C ASP A 5 21.99 11.95 -29.37
N ALA A 6 21.96 12.45 -28.13
CA ALA A 6 22.26 11.64 -26.94
C ALA A 6 21.30 10.45 -26.82
N TRP A 7 19.99 10.68 -27.01
CA TRP A 7 19.01 9.60 -27.00
C TRP A 7 19.27 8.56 -28.11
N ARG A 8 19.58 9.00 -29.33
CA ARG A 8 19.93 8.10 -30.44
C ARG A 8 21.20 7.28 -30.15
N MET A 9 22.21 7.89 -29.53
CA MET A 9 23.43 7.18 -29.10
C MET A 9 23.11 6.08 -28.07
N ILE A 10 22.27 6.39 -27.08
CA ILE A 10 21.83 5.43 -26.06
C ILE A 10 21.06 4.28 -26.71
N GLN A 11 20.13 4.58 -27.61
CA GLN A 11 19.32 3.55 -28.28
C GLN A 11 20.15 2.60 -29.14
N ARG A 12 21.22 3.06 -29.79
CA ARG A 12 22.14 2.17 -30.53
C ARG A 12 22.82 1.17 -29.60
N ARG A 13 23.34 1.63 -28.46
CA ARG A 13 23.96 0.75 -27.45
C ARG A 13 22.95 -0.22 -26.84
N ALA A 14 21.73 0.23 -26.57
CA ALA A 14 20.67 -0.63 -26.08
C ALA A 14 20.33 -1.74 -27.10
N ALA A 15 20.33 -1.42 -28.39
CA ALA A 15 20.12 -2.39 -29.47
C ALA A 15 21.26 -3.41 -29.58
N GLU A 16 22.52 -2.98 -29.42
CA GLU A 16 23.69 -3.88 -29.36
C GLU A 16 23.57 -4.90 -28.21
N LEU A 17 22.97 -4.49 -27.08
CA LEU A 17 22.68 -5.35 -25.93
C LEU A 17 21.37 -6.17 -26.08
N GLY A 18 20.71 -6.11 -27.24
CA GLY A 18 19.44 -6.82 -27.48
C GLY A 18 18.25 -6.31 -26.67
N THR A 19 18.35 -5.11 -26.06
CA THR A 19 17.29 -4.56 -25.23
C THR A 19 16.16 -4.01 -26.10
N ARG A 20 14.95 -4.55 -25.92
CA ARG A 20 13.74 -4.08 -26.63
C ARG A 20 13.09 -2.85 -25.99
N ALA A 21 13.46 -2.53 -24.74
CA ALA A 21 12.95 -1.37 -24.03
C ALA A 21 13.57 -0.07 -24.55
N ARG A 22 12.79 1.02 -24.56
CA ARG A 22 13.31 2.35 -24.85
C ARG A 22 14.00 2.89 -23.59
N ILE A 23 15.30 3.09 -23.66
CA ILE A 23 16.11 3.61 -22.56
C ILE A 23 16.39 5.09 -22.82
N GLY A 24 16.28 5.91 -21.79
CA GLY A 24 16.59 7.34 -21.90
C GLY A 24 16.98 7.94 -20.58
N CYS A 25 17.06 9.28 -20.55
CA CYS A 25 17.49 10.01 -19.37
C CYS A 25 16.63 9.72 -18.13
N HIS A 26 15.32 9.54 -18.29
CA HIS A 26 14.43 9.18 -17.18
C HIS A 26 14.69 7.76 -16.65
N THR A 27 14.91 6.79 -17.54
CA THR A 27 15.25 5.41 -17.16
C THR A 27 16.56 5.38 -16.39
N PHE A 28 17.60 6.04 -16.91
CA PHE A 28 18.90 6.09 -16.24
C PHE A 28 18.85 6.80 -14.89
N ARG A 29 18.06 7.87 -14.77
CA ARG A 29 17.87 8.54 -13.48
C ARG A 29 17.17 7.61 -12.48
N ALA A 30 16.13 6.91 -12.88
CA ALA A 30 15.45 5.93 -12.02
C ALA A 30 16.38 4.80 -11.59
N THR A 31 17.10 4.18 -12.54
CA THR A 31 18.06 3.11 -12.26
C THR A 31 19.20 3.59 -11.36
N GLY A 32 19.73 4.80 -11.59
CA GLY A 32 20.80 5.37 -10.78
C GLY A 32 20.39 5.63 -9.32
N ILE A 33 19.17 6.15 -9.10
CA ILE A 33 18.63 6.35 -7.74
C ILE A 33 18.41 5.01 -7.06
N THR A 34 17.81 4.04 -7.75
CA THR A 34 17.52 2.71 -7.22
C THR A 34 18.82 2.00 -6.82
N ALA A 35 19.80 1.93 -7.72
CA ALA A 35 21.09 1.28 -7.46
C ALA A 35 21.87 1.95 -6.32
N TYR A 36 21.78 3.27 -6.19
CA TYR A 36 22.42 4.00 -5.09
C TYR A 36 21.79 3.63 -3.74
N LEU A 37 20.46 3.53 -3.67
CA LEU A 37 19.75 3.14 -2.45
C LEU A 37 19.97 1.66 -2.10
N GLU A 38 19.97 0.77 -3.09
CA GLU A 38 20.30 -0.67 -2.91
C GLU A 38 21.72 -0.87 -2.38
N ALA A 39 22.67 0.00 -2.75
CA ALA A 39 24.03 -0.01 -2.24
C ALA A 39 24.18 0.56 -0.81
N GLY A 40 23.07 0.88 -0.13
CA GLY A 40 23.05 1.44 1.23
C GLY A 40 23.21 2.95 1.28
N GLY A 41 23.05 3.65 0.15
CA GLY A 41 23.04 5.11 0.10
C GLY A 41 21.84 5.71 0.83
N THR A 42 22.00 6.92 1.40
CA THR A 42 20.92 7.60 2.13
C THR A 42 19.90 8.26 1.20
N LEU A 43 18.63 8.33 1.63
CA LEU A 43 17.55 8.92 0.85
C LEU A 43 17.79 10.42 0.55
N GLU A 44 18.39 11.14 1.49
CA GLU A 44 18.69 12.56 1.39
C GLU A 44 19.72 12.83 0.29
N ASN A 45 20.76 12.01 0.23
CA ASN A 45 21.79 12.11 -0.81
C ASN A 45 21.21 11.72 -2.17
N ALA A 46 20.40 10.67 -2.23
CA ALA A 46 19.71 10.28 -3.46
C ALA A 46 18.78 11.40 -3.97
N GLN A 47 18.09 12.09 -3.06
CA GLN A 47 17.26 13.25 -3.38
C GLN A 47 18.07 14.42 -3.93
N ALA A 48 19.21 14.73 -3.29
CA ALA A 48 20.10 15.81 -3.72
C ALA A 48 20.72 15.50 -5.09
N MET A 49 21.19 14.27 -5.31
CA MET A 49 21.71 13.80 -6.60
C MET A 49 20.67 13.89 -7.72
N ALA A 50 19.41 13.60 -7.40
CA ALA A 50 18.32 13.73 -8.34
C ALA A 50 17.81 15.18 -8.49
N ALA A 51 18.19 16.12 -7.63
CA ALA A 51 17.58 17.45 -7.56
C ALA A 51 16.04 17.38 -7.44
N HIS A 52 15.54 16.49 -6.57
CA HIS A 52 14.12 16.42 -6.25
C HIS A 52 13.73 17.47 -5.19
N GLU A 53 12.68 18.22 -5.46
CA GLU A 53 12.10 19.18 -4.52
C GLU A 53 11.56 18.51 -3.24
N SER A 54 11.13 17.25 -3.35
CA SER A 54 10.47 16.53 -2.27
C SER A 54 11.10 15.15 -2.09
N PRO A 55 11.35 14.71 -0.84
CA PRO A 55 11.80 13.35 -0.56
C PRO A 55 10.77 12.30 -1.02
N ARG A 56 9.49 12.66 -1.12
CA ARG A 56 8.43 11.76 -1.58
C ARG A 56 8.71 11.18 -2.97
N THR A 57 9.25 11.97 -3.88
CA THR A 57 9.50 11.53 -5.27
C THR A 57 10.73 10.63 -5.36
N THR A 58 11.68 10.74 -4.44
CA THR A 58 12.81 9.80 -4.30
C THR A 58 12.39 8.50 -3.62
N LYS A 59 11.50 8.58 -2.62
CA LYS A 59 11.06 7.42 -1.82
C LYS A 59 10.40 6.32 -2.66
N LEU A 60 9.82 6.65 -3.81
CA LEU A 60 9.26 5.66 -4.74
C LEU A 60 10.31 4.70 -5.34
N TYR A 61 11.60 5.03 -5.25
CA TYR A 61 12.71 4.20 -5.72
C TYR A 61 13.38 3.40 -4.60
N ASP A 62 13.01 3.64 -3.35
CA ASP A 62 13.54 2.89 -2.21
C ASP A 62 12.88 1.51 -2.16
N ARG A 63 13.64 0.49 -2.57
CA ARG A 63 13.22 -0.92 -2.58
C ARG A 63 13.76 -1.69 -1.37
N THR A 64 14.48 -1.04 -0.45
CA THR A 64 15.12 -1.71 0.70
C THR A 64 14.11 -2.36 1.66
N GLY A 65 12.86 -1.90 1.66
CA GLY A 65 11.76 -2.47 2.44
C GLY A 65 10.75 -3.30 1.63
N ASP A 66 11.01 -3.57 0.34
CA ASP A 66 10.06 -4.29 -0.53
C ASP A 66 10.16 -5.83 -0.41
N GLU A 67 11.11 -6.35 0.38
CA GLU A 67 11.13 -7.75 0.79
C GLU A 67 10.01 -8.02 1.81
N ILE A 68 8.78 -8.12 1.33
CA ILE A 68 7.67 -8.65 2.12
C ILE A 68 7.96 -10.14 2.33
N THR A 69 8.27 -10.51 3.57
CA THR A 69 8.51 -11.91 3.92
C THR A 69 7.21 -12.72 3.85
N LEU A 70 7.29 -14.01 3.50
CA LEU A 70 6.11 -14.90 3.43
C LEU A 70 5.31 -14.90 4.75
N ASP A 71 6.00 -14.76 5.89
CA ASP A 71 5.40 -14.67 7.22
C ASP A 71 4.44 -13.48 7.38
N GLU A 72 4.78 -12.32 6.81
CA GLU A 72 3.90 -11.14 6.85
C GLU A 72 2.61 -11.35 6.06
N VAL A 73 2.69 -12.07 4.94
CA VAL A 73 1.52 -12.43 4.12
C VAL A 73 0.67 -13.49 4.82
N GLU A 74 1.28 -14.48 5.47
CA GLU A 74 0.58 -15.56 6.16
C GLU A 74 -0.26 -15.05 7.36
N ARG A 75 0.19 -14.01 8.08
CA ARG A 75 -0.59 -13.38 9.18
C ARG A 75 -1.95 -12.83 8.72
N ILE A 76 -2.05 -12.35 7.47
CA ILE A 76 -3.30 -11.85 6.90
C ILE A 76 -4.28 -13.01 6.64
N THR A 77 -3.76 -14.15 6.18
CA THR A 77 -4.59 -15.33 5.87
C THR A 77 -5.11 -16.07 7.11
N ILE A 78 -4.30 -16.21 8.17
CA ILE A 78 -4.72 -16.86 9.42
C ILE A 78 -5.82 -16.04 10.13
N SER A 79 -5.68 -14.71 10.13
CA SER A 79 -6.67 -13.80 10.73
C SER A 79 -8.04 -13.85 10.02
N ARG A 80 -8.05 -14.17 8.72
CA ARG A 80 -9.29 -14.24 7.93
C ARG A 80 -10.12 -15.50 8.20
N ARG A 81 -9.50 -16.59 8.69
CA ARG A 81 -10.20 -17.85 9.02
C ARG A 81 -10.88 -17.80 10.39
N ARG A 82 -10.25 -17.15 11.39
CA ARG A 82 -10.80 -17.05 12.75
C ARG A 82 -12.05 -16.17 12.85
N LEU A 83 -12.22 -15.18 11.97
CA LEU A 83 -13.42 -14.33 11.95
C LEU A 83 -14.67 -14.99 11.34
N GLN A 84 -14.51 -16.08 10.58
CA GLN A 84 -15.65 -16.81 10.01
C GLN A 84 -16.21 -17.86 10.99
N GLU A 85 -15.37 -18.41 11.87
CA GLU A 85 -15.79 -19.42 12.85
C GLU A 85 -16.66 -18.82 13.97
N THR A 86 -16.41 -17.56 14.37
CA THR A 86 -17.21 -16.89 15.41
C THR A 86 -18.62 -16.56 14.95
N ASN A 87 -18.84 -16.30 13.65
CA ASN A 87 -20.17 -15.96 13.13
C ASN A 87 -21.11 -17.17 13.04
N SER A 88 -20.57 -18.38 12.83
CA SER A 88 -21.37 -19.61 12.68
C SER A 88 -21.81 -20.28 14.00
N ARG A 89 -21.18 -19.92 15.14
CA ARG A 89 -21.53 -20.48 16.46
C ARG A 89 -22.74 -19.76 17.06
N ASP A 90 -22.83 -18.44 16.90
CA ASP A 90 -23.94 -17.65 17.42
C ASP A 90 -25.26 -17.90 16.66
N GLU A 91 -25.21 -18.15 15.35
CA GLU A 91 -26.41 -18.45 14.55
C GLU A 91 -27.02 -19.83 14.87
N ASN A 92 -26.18 -20.84 15.14
CA ASN A 92 -26.66 -22.20 15.46
C ASN A 92 -27.23 -22.32 16.88
N GLU A 93 -26.76 -21.50 17.83
CA GLU A 93 -27.32 -21.47 19.19
C GLU A 93 -28.68 -20.74 19.24
N ALA A 94 -28.88 -19.71 18.40
CA ALA A 94 -30.16 -19.02 18.26
C ALA A 94 -31.26 -19.91 17.64
N PHE A 95 -30.91 -20.78 16.68
CA PHE A 95 -31.86 -21.69 16.04
C PHE A 95 -32.31 -22.83 16.97
N ARG A 96 -31.41 -23.38 17.81
CA ARG A 96 -31.76 -24.40 18.81
C ARG A 96 -32.72 -23.89 19.90
N GLN A 97 -32.73 -22.59 20.18
CA GLN A 97 -33.60 -21.98 21.19
C GLN A 97 -34.99 -21.56 20.66
N GLY A 98 -35.33 -21.88 19.41
CA GLY A 98 -36.71 -21.73 18.89
C GLY A 98 -37.26 -20.30 18.92
N ARG A 99 -36.41 -19.26 18.82
CA ARG A 99 -36.87 -17.87 18.82
C ARG A 99 -37.09 -17.38 17.38
N SER A 100 -38.34 -17.03 17.08
CA SER A 100 -38.77 -16.45 15.81
C SER A 100 -37.99 -15.16 15.46
N LEU A 101 -37.49 -15.07 14.23
CA LEU A 101 -36.67 -14.00 13.66
C LEU A 101 -37.37 -12.63 13.52
N ARG A 102 -38.52 -12.39 14.15
CA ARG A 102 -39.29 -11.13 14.00
C ARG A 102 -39.01 -10.04 15.04
N THR A 103 -38.13 -10.25 16.01
CA THR A 103 -37.84 -9.23 17.06
C THR A 103 -36.41 -8.71 17.09
N VAL A 104 -35.51 -9.21 16.24
CA VAL A 104 -34.09 -8.79 16.24
C VAL A 104 -33.84 -7.52 15.39
N SER A 105 -34.83 -7.06 14.62
CA SER A 105 -34.65 -5.94 13.67
C SER A 105 -34.75 -4.53 14.29
N LEU A 106 -35.40 -4.35 15.45
CA LEU A 106 -35.68 -2.99 15.98
C LEU A 106 -34.77 -2.53 17.12
N LYS A 107 -33.97 -3.42 17.74
CA LYS A 107 -33.09 -3.02 18.87
C LYS A 107 -31.70 -2.56 18.43
N THR A 108 -31.15 -3.07 17.33
CA THR A 108 -29.81 -2.71 16.85
C THR A 108 -29.75 -1.33 16.20
N VAL A 109 -30.77 -0.93 15.42
CA VAL A 109 -30.77 0.37 14.73
C VAL A 109 -30.93 1.57 15.69
N VAL A 110 -31.62 1.40 16.82
CA VAL A 110 -31.82 2.48 17.80
C VAL A 110 -30.55 2.72 18.64
N CYS A 111 -29.77 1.67 18.91
CA CYS A 111 -28.56 1.76 19.73
C CYS A 111 -27.41 2.49 18.99
N GLU A 112 -27.21 2.22 17.70
CA GLU A 112 -26.15 2.87 16.90
C GLU A 112 -26.42 4.36 16.67
N ARG A 113 -27.68 4.76 16.47
CA ARG A 113 -28.05 6.19 16.33
C ARG A 113 -27.87 6.99 17.62
N GLN A 114 -28.05 6.38 18.79
CA GLN A 114 -27.85 7.07 20.07
C GLN A 114 -26.36 7.28 20.40
N ASN A 115 -25.50 6.33 20.04
CA ASN A 115 -24.05 6.46 20.24
C ASN A 115 -23.42 7.53 19.33
N ALA A 116 -23.86 7.64 18.07
CA ALA A 116 -23.38 8.69 17.15
C ALA A 116 -23.74 10.12 17.63
N ARG A 117 -24.94 10.31 18.20
CA ARG A 117 -25.37 11.62 18.75
C ARG A 117 -24.58 12.02 20.01
N LYS A 118 -24.24 11.06 20.89
CA LYS A 118 -23.43 11.35 22.09
C LYS A 118 -21.97 11.68 21.75
N ALA A 119 -21.39 11.06 20.71
CA ALA A 119 -20.04 11.37 20.25
C ALA A 119 -19.93 12.78 19.64
N ALA A 120 -20.95 13.22 18.88
CA ALA A 120 -20.95 14.53 18.23
C ALA A 120 -21.08 15.73 19.21
N ILE A 121 -21.75 15.54 20.36
CA ILE A 121 -21.90 16.60 21.38
C ILE A 121 -20.60 16.82 22.16
N LYS A 122 -19.80 15.77 22.35
CA LYS A 122 -18.54 15.83 23.13
C LYS A 122 -17.39 16.54 22.40
N LEU A 123 -17.50 16.73 21.09
CA LEU A 123 -16.51 17.42 20.24
C LEU A 123 -16.76 18.94 20.08
N LYS A 124 -17.87 19.48 20.60
CA LYS A 124 -18.18 20.94 20.54
C LYS A 124 -17.92 21.69 21.85
N GLN A 125 -17.30 21.06 22.83
CA GLN A 125 -16.94 21.65 24.14
C GLN A 125 -15.44 21.59 24.47
N CYS A 126 -14.59 21.44 23.45
CA CYS A 126 -13.16 21.72 23.51
C CYS A 126 -12.79 22.72 22.42
#